data_AF-A0A3M7L872-F1
#
_entry.id   AF-A0A3M7L872-F1
#
_cell.length_a   1.000
_cell.length_b   1.000
_cell.length_c   1.000
_cell.angle_alpha   90.00
_cell.angle_beta   90.00
_cell.angle_gamma   90.00
#
_symmetry.space_group_name_H-M   'P 1'
#
loop_
_entity.id
_entity.type
_entity.pdbx_description
1 polymer ?
#
loop_
_entity_poly.entity_id
_entity_poly.type
_entity_poly.pdbx_seq_one_letter_code
_entity_poly.pdbx_strand_id
1 'polypeptide(L)'
;MLAPKRKTTEIKKSLRAENIELFTREISIADDDKKIYVRDVDNLYPLRIEKIINNSPTAKKCANLMAKYIAGNGNEENFVVNKKGETINDVISSASVDIAYQYGVYFKLKYTLDLENSINDIIVFKPESIEVLDYVLMAKSKEDNDDFPGKYYVIKPEDNCLGAHNDQAIWYYPYSKDQKVIKAQMKHDCKAKEMENPTISQMLQNYRGQVYYMNLTPKYIYALPLVDSVYNDCDSEYRIGLYNNTQSRNGFLGKIVVKKYETDREEDVEFKDTVKQFFGAENSSDALIVSVPEAGNEDLTKSFVIDQIKPQFDDKLFEITNVSIRENIMGAFNNVPEPLIKAGNGALFGTNAETYKEMKRFYWEQNEMERSKLEQTLRMFGFKVNILPIKGVENGV
;
A
#
# COMPACT_ATOMS: atom_id res chain seq x y z
N MET A 1 -16.11 -16.54 -54.20
CA MET A 1 -14.81 -16.46 -53.48
C MET A 1 -14.96 -15.46 -52.36
N LEU A 2 -15.11 -15.92 -51.12
CA LEU A 2 -15.17 -15.09 -49.93
C LEU A 2 -13.84 -15.26 -49.18
N ALA A 3 -13.13 -14.16 -48.93
CA ALA A 3 -11.85 -14.15 -48.23
C ALA A 3 -12.02 -14.59 -46.75
N PRO A 4 -11.06 -15.32 -46.17
CA PRO A 4 -11.14 -15.68 -44.76
C PRO A 4 -10.78 -14.48 -43.88
N LYS A 5 -11.66 -14.16 -42.92
CA LYS A 5 -11.39 -13.17 -41.86
C LYS A 5 -10.23 -13.66 -41.00
N ARG A 6 -9.14 -12.88 -40.93
CA ARG A 6 -8.07 -13.06 -39.95
C ARG A 6 -8.66 -12.97 -38.54
N LYS A 7 -8.53 -14.05 -37.75
CA LYS A 7 -8.69 -14.00 -36.30
C LYS A 7 -7.58 -13.11 -35.75
N THR A 8 -7.93 -11.93 -35.28
CA THR A 8 -7.10 -11.16 -34.35
C THR A 8 -6.94 -11.99 -33.09
N THR A 9 -5.76 -12.58 -32.89
CA THR A 9 -5.33 -13.10 -31.60
C THR A 9 -5.34 -11.94 -30.61
N GLU A 10 -6.35 -11.88 -29.75
CA GLU A 10 -6.27 -11.14 -28.49
C GLU A 10 -5.05 -11.66 -27.74
N ILE A 11 -4.01 -10.84 -27.69
CA ILE A 11 -2.89 -11.07 -26.80
C ILE A 11 -3.49 -10.99 -25.40
N LYS A 12 -3.69 -12.13 -24.73
CA LYS A 12 -3.97 -12.17 -23.30
C LYS A 12 -2.81 -11.47 -22.59
N LYS A 13 -3.00 -10.18 -22.30
CA LYS A 13 -2.11 -9.43 -21.43
C LYS A 13 -2.10 -10.14 -20.08
N SER A 14 -0.94 -10.22 -19.44
CA SER A 14 -0.78 -10.80 -18.11
C SER A 14 -1.75 -10.12 -17.13
N LEU A 15 -2.59 -10.89 -16.42
CA LEU A 15 -3.50 -10.41 -15.36
C LEU A 15 -2.79 -9.59 -14.26
N ARG A 16 -1.46 -9.74 -14.16
CA ARG A 16 -0.63 -8.92 -13.26
C ARG A 16 -0.54 -7.46 -13.70
N ALA A 17 -0.70 -7.17 -15.00
CA ALA A 17 -0.65 -5.81 -15.56
C ALA A 17 -2.00 -5.07 -15.47
N GLU A 18 -3.14 -5.78 -15.54
CA GLU A 18 -4.47 -5.16 -15.40
C GLU A 18 -4.71 -4.57 -14.01
N ASN A 19 -4.13 -5.19 -12.98
CA ASN A 19 -4.25 -4.72 -11.58
C ASN A 19 -3.39 -3.50 -11.24
N ILE A 20 -2.65 -2.93 -12.21
CA ILE A 20 -1.71 -1.83 -11.99
C ILE A 20 -2.10 -0.57 -12.78
N GLU A 21 -2.99 -0.63 -13.77
CA GLU A 21 -3.48 0.60 -14.41
C GLU A 21 -4.70 1.11 -13.65
N LEU A 22 -4.55 2.23 -12.93
CA LEU A 22 -5.67 2.85 -12.20
C LEU A 22 -6.58 3.57 -13.22
N PHE A 23 -7.44 2.81 -13.90
CA PHE A 23 -8.63 3.38 -14.51
C PHE A 23 -9.50 4.02 -13.42
N THR A 24 -10.25 5.05 -13.79
CA THR A 24 -11.11 5.87 -12.93
C THR A 24 -11.77 5.07 -11.81
N ARG A 25 -11.47 5.42 -10.55
CA ARG A 25 -12.09 4.82 -9.36
C ARG A 25 -13.62 4.91 -9.46
N GLU A 26 -14.28 3.79 -9.74
CA GLU A 26 -15.73 3.74 -9.90
C GLU A 26 -16.40 3.22 -8.64
N ILE A 27 -17.11 4.10 -7.93
CA ILE A 27 -17.89 3.73 -6.74
C ILE A 27 -19.33 3.51 -7.17
N SER A 28 -19.75 2.25 -7.24
CA SER A 28 -21.13 1.85 -7.49
C SER A 28 -21.70 1.09 -6.29
N ILE A 29 -23.01 0.83 -6.30
CA ILE A 29 -23.66 0.00 -5.28
C ILE A 29 -23.83 -1.39 -5.89
N ALA A 30 -23.37 -2.41 -5.17
CA ALA A 30 -23.55 -3.79 -5.58
C ALA A 30 -25.04 -4.13 -5.75
N ASP A 31 -25.36 -4.87 -6.80
CA ASP A 31 -26.72 -5.30 -7.07
C ASP A 31 -27.09 -6.55 -6.25
N ASP A 32 -26.99 -6.43 -4.92
CA ASP A 32 -27.38 -7.46 -3.96
C ASP A 32 -28.22 -6.87 -2.82
N ASP A 33 -28.71 -7.71 -1.92
CA ASP A 33 -29.51 -7.28 -0.77
C ASP A 33 -28.68 -6.48 0.24
N LYS A 34 -27.35 -6.69 0.27
CA LYS A 34 -26.43 -6.02 1.20
C LYS A 34 -26.14 -4.58 0.77
N LYS A 35 -26.37 -4.24 -0.51
CA LYS A 35 -26.16 -2.92 -1.12
C LYS A 35 -24.82 -2.31 -0.74
N ILE A 36 -23.75 -3.11 -0.89
CA ILE A 36 -22.39 -2.70 -0.53
C ILE A 36 -21.87 -1.69 -1.55
N TYR A 37 -21.23 -0.61 -1.08
CA TYR A 37 -20.49 0.28 -1.97
C TYR A 37 -19.21 -0.42 -2.44
N VAL A 38 -19.11 -0.63 -3.74
CA VAL A 38 -17.93 -1.20 -4.38
C VAL A 38 -16.82 -0.14 -4.39
N ARG A 39 -15.58 -0.56 -4.13
CA ARG A 39 -14.43 0.36 -3.96
C ARG A 39 -13.70 0.68 -5.27
N ASP A 40 -13.99 -0.10 -6.31
CA ASP A 40 -13.70 0.09 -7.73
C ASP A 40 -14.40 -1.05 -8.52
N VAL A 41 -14.28 -1.13 -9.85
CA VAL A 41 -14.94 -2.14 -10.70
C VAL A 41 -14.82 -3.59 -10.18
N ASP A 42 -13.67 -3.97 -9.61
CA ASP A 42 -13.39 -5.30 -9.05
C ASP A 42 -13.35 -5.34 -7.51
N ASN A 43 -13.62 -4.20 -6.87
CA ASN A 43 -13.55 -3.97 -5.42
C ASN A 43 -12.16 -4.13 -4.76
N LEU A 44 -11.08 -4.22 -5.56
CA LEU A 44 -9.69 -4.46 -5.13
C LEU A 44 -8.88 -3.17 -4.91
N TYR A 45 -9.47 -1.98 -5.10
CA TYR A 45 -8.76 -0.71 -5.00
C TYR A 45 -7.89 -0.55 -3.74
N PRO A 46 -8.36 -0.81 -2.51
CA PRO A 46 -7.50 -0.72 -1.33
C PRO A 46 -6.27 -1.64 -1.40
N LEU A 47 -6.42 -2.86 -1.95
CA LEU A 47 -5.32 -3.79 -2.14
C LEU A 47 -4.31 -3.28 -3.17
N ARG A 48 -4.78 -2.66 -4.26
CA ARG A 48 -3.90 -2.04 -5.27
C ARG A 48 -3.09 -0.89 -4.67
N ILE A 49 -3.70 -0.10 -3.79
CA ILE A 49 -3.04 0.99 -3.08
C ILE A 49 -1.92 0.46 -2.17
N GLU A 50 -2.15 -0.61 -1.41
CA GLU A 50 -1.06 -1.21 -0.63
C GLU A 50 0.05 -1.77 -1.52
N LYS A 51 -0.31 -2.46 -2.60
CA LYS A 51 0.66 -3.05 -3.54
C LYS A 51 1.52 -1.97 -4.19
N ILE A 52 0.95 -0.86 -4.63
CA ILE A 52 1.70 0.20 -5.31
C ILE A 52 2.66 0.90 -4.34
N ILE A 53 2.22 1.19 -3.11
CA ILE A 53 3.09 1.75 -2.06
C ILE A 53 4.24 0.79 -1.76
N ASN A 54 3.95 -0.51 -1.65
CA ASN A 54 4.97 -1.52 -1.36
C ASN A 54 5.95 -1.76 -2.51
N ASN A 55 5.53 -1.54 -3.77
CA ASN A 55 6.37 -1.71 -4.95
C ASN A 55 7.30 -0.51 -5.20
N SER A 56 6.92 0.69 -4.75
CA SER A 56 7.74 1.91 -4.85
C SER A 56 8.61 2.08 -3.59
N PRO A 57 9.96 1.98 -3.70
CA PRO A 57 10.85 2.21 -2.56
C PRO A 57 10.66 3.58 -1.89
N THR A 58 10.34 4.61 -2.67
CA THR A 58 10.14 5.96 -2.13
C THR A 58 8.79 6.06 -1.42
N ALA A 59 7.69 5.60 -2.04
CA ALA A 59 6.37 5.62 -1.42
C ALA A 59 6.35 4.80 -0.12
N LYS A 60 6.97 3.61 -0.11
CA LYS A 60 7.08 2.78 1.10
C LYS A 60 7.78 3.52 2.25
N LYS A 61 8.88 4.23 1.95
CA LYS A 61 9.61 5.03 2.95
C LYS A 61 8.77 6.20 3.44
N CYS A 62 8.13 6.93 2.54
CA CYS A 62 7.26 8.06 2.87
C CYS A 62 6.08 7.61 3.75
N ALA A 63 5.34 6.57 3.35
CA ALA A 63 4.21 6.05 4.12
C ALA A 63 4.65 5.56 5.53
N ASN A 64 5.77 4.84 5.61
CA ASN A 64 6.31 4.39 6.91
C ASN A 64 6.77 5.57 7.79
N LEU A 65 7.35 6.62 7.20
CA LEU A 65 7.75 7.81 7.95
C LEU A 65 6.52 8.58 8.43
N MET A 66 5.55 8.81 7.54
CA MET A 66 4.28 9.44 7.87
C MET A 66 3.58 8.72 9.03
N ALA A 67 3.46 7.39 8.97
CA ALA A 67 2.88 6.59 10.05
C ALA A 67 3.58 6.81 11.40
N LYS A 68 4.92 6.91 11.43
CA LYS A 68 5.67 7.22 12.66
C LYS A 68 5.37 8.62 13.18
N TYR A 69 5.22 9.59 12.29
CA TYR A 69 4.91 10.97 12.64
C TYR A 69 3.46 11.16 13.08
N ILE A 70 2.56 10.29 12.63
CA ILE A 70 1.20 10.22 13.14
C ILE A 70 1.18 9.51 14.51
N ALA A 71 1.89 8.38 14.65
CA ALA A 71 1.92 7.65 15.92
C ALA A 71 2.67 8.42 17.04
N GLY A 72 3.60 9.31 16.68
CA GLY A 72 4.45 10.02 17.62
C GLY A 72 5.29 9.06 18.46
N ASN A 73 5.53 9.45 19.71
CA ASN A 73 6.10 8.55 20.73
C ASN A 73 5.00 7.72 21.45
N GLY A 74 3.79 7.65 20.87
CA GLY A 74 2.64 6.99 21.47
C GLY A 74 2.00 7.80 22.61
N ASN A 75 1.12 7.14 23.35
CA ASN A 75 0.54 7.62 24.59
C ASN A 75 1.48 7.34 25.78
N GLU A 76 1.53 8.27 26.73
CA GLU A 76 2.34 8.14 27.96
C GLU A 76 1.94 6.89 28.75
N GLU A 77 0.65 6.73 29.02
CA GLU A 77 0.10 5.55 29.68
C GLU A 77 -0.24 4.47 28.65
N ASN A 78 0.61 3.45 28.54
CA ASN A 78 0.40 2.37 27.57
C ASN A 78 -0.36 1.17 28.17
N PHE A 79 -1.69 1.27 28.27
CA PHE A 79 -2.55 0.22 28.83
C PHE A 79 -3.01 -0.80 27.79
N VAL A 80 -3.35 -2.01 28.25
CA VAL A 80 -3.90 -3.09 27.42
C VAL A 80 -5.35 -2.77 27.04
N VAL A 81 -5.69 -2.93 25.76
CA VAL A 81 -6.99 -2.54 25.19
C VAL A 81 -7.81 -3.68 24.65
N ASN A 82 -7.33 -4.92 24.72
CA ASN A 82 -8.13 -6.10 24.37
C ASN A 82 -7.54 -7.40 24.94
N LYS A 83 -8.27 -8.50 24.74
CA LYS A 83 -7.91 -9.84 25.24
C LYS A 83 -6.71 -10.47 24.52
N LYS A 84 -6.28 -9.93 23.37
CA LYS A 84 -5.08 -10.38 22.66
C LYS A 84 -3.80 -9.83 23.29
N GLY A 85 -3.92 -8.87 24.22
CA GLY A 85 -2.78 -8.21 24.85
C GLY A 85 -2.25 -7.01 24.06
N GLU A 86 -2.95 -6.56 23.02
CA GLU A 86 -2.59 -5.31 22.33
C GLU A 86 -2.79 -4.13 23.28
N THR A 87 -1.90 -3.16 23.17
CA THR A 87 -1.89 -1.93 23.95
C THR A 87 -2.46 -0.76 23.17
N ILE A 88 -2.77 0.35 23.84
CA ILE A 88 -3.24 1.56 23.16
C ILE A 88 -2.21 2.08 22.14
N ASN A 89 -0.91 1.91 22.40
CA ASN A 89 0.15 2.28 21.46
C ASN A 89 0.22 1.34 20.25
N ASP A 90 -0.14 0.08 20.41
CA ASP A 90 -0.28 -0.84 19.26
C ASP A 90 -1.44 -0.39 18.37
N VAL A 91 -2.58 0.01 18.96
CA VAL A 91 -3.72 0.56 18.22
C VAL A 91 -3.38 1.88 17.52
N ILE A 92 -2.68 2.80 18.19
CA ILE A 92 -2.20 4.05 17.58
C ILE A 92 -1.26 3.75 16.40
N SER A 93 -0.33 2.81 16.59
CA SER A 93 0.65 2.44 15.55
C SER A 93 -0.03 1.83 14.33
N SER A 94 -0.92 0.84 14.53
CA SER A 94 -1.67 0.19 13.44
C SER A 94 -2.58 1.18 12.72
N ALA A 95 -3.30 2.03 13.46
CA ALA A 95 -4.15 3.05 12.85
C ALA A 95 -3.34 4.07 12.04
N SER A 96 -2.14 4.43 12.51
CA SER A 96 -1.25 5.35 11.80
C SER A 96 -0.73 4.76 10.48
N VAL A 97 -0.53 3.45 10.42
CA VAL A 97 -0.20 2.74 9.17
C VAL A 97 -1.38 2.80 8.20
N ASP A 98 -2.59 2.45 8.64
CA ASP A 98 -3.79 2.53 7.80
C ASP A 98 -4.04 3.95 7.28
N ILE A 99 -3.87 4.97 8.12
CA ILE A 99 -3.97 6.37 7.72
C ILE A 99 -2.92 6.72 6.66
N ALA A 100 -1.66 6.31 6.84
CA ALA A 100 -0.61 6.62 5.86
C ALA A 100 -0.81 5.89 4.52
N TYR A 101 -1.39 4.70 4.52
CA TYR A 101 -1.59 3.90 3.30
C TYR A 101 -2.90 4.24 2.59
N GLN A 102 -3.97 4.40 3.36
CA GLN A 102 -5.35 4.43 2.85
C GLN A 102 -6.06 5.76 3.15
N TYR A 103 -5.48 6.61 3.97
CA TYR A 103 -6.07 7.87 4.46
C TYR A 103 -7.40 7.68 5.20
N GLY A 104 -7.57 6.49 5.78
CA GLY A 104 -8.65 6.16 6.69
C GLY A 104 -8.35 4.89 7.46
N VAL A 105 -9.17 4.59 8.47
CA VAL A 105 -8.99 3.43 9.36
C VAL A 105 -10.32 2.97 9.93
N TYR A 106 -10.45 1.65 10.17
CA TYR A 106 -11.62 1.05 10.80
C TYR A 106 -11.31 0.62 12.23
N PHE A 107 -12.01 1.21 13.20
CA PHE A 107 -11.94 0.81 14.60
C PHE A 107 -13.12 -0.07 14.98
N LYS A 108 -12.86 -1.27 15.47
CA LYS A 108 -13.87 -2.14 16.08
C LYS A 108 -13.90 -1.94 17.58
N LEU A 109 -15.08 -1.69 18.12
CA LEU A 109 -15.33 -1.54 19.55
C LEU A 109 -16.26 -2.64 20.07
N LYS A 110 -15.91 -3.18 21.23
CA LYS A 110 -16.82 -3.94 22.08
C LYS A 110 -17.03 -3.21 23.40
N TYR A 111 -18.14 -3.51 24.04
CA TYR A 111 -18.57 -2.83 25.25
C TYR A 111 -18.77 -3.84 26.37
N THR A 112 -18.57 -3.38 27.59
CA THR A 112 -18.88 -4.09 28.83
C THR A 112 -19.78 -3.22 29.71
N LEU A 113 -20.32 -3.81 30.77
CA LEU A 113 -21.12 -3.10 31.75
C LEU A 113 -20.24 -2.18 32.59
N ASP A 114 -20.68 -0.93 32.76
CA ASP A 114 -20.04 0.00 33.68
C ASP A 114 -20.73 -0.06 35.05
N LEU A 115 -20.17 -0.88 35.94
CA LEU A 115 -20.77 -1.14 37.26
C LEU A 115 -20.87 0.10 38.15
N GLU A 116 -19.96 1.06 37.99
CA GLU A 116 -19.93 2.28 38.82
C GLU A 116 -21.06 3.24 38.45
N ASN A 117 -21.34 3.37 37.15
CA ASN A 117 -22.35 4.30 36.62
C ASN A 117 -23.72 3.65 36.40
N SER A 118 -23.80 2.32 36.50
CA SER A 118 -25.08 1.59 36.39
C SER A 118 -25.77 1.52 37.76
N ILE A 119 -26.69 2.46 38.02
CA ILE A 119 -27.39 2.61 39.30
C ILE A 119 -28.91 2.57 39.07
N ASN A 120 -29.67 1.95 39.98
CA ASN A 120 -31.14 1.97 40.01
C ASN A 120 -31.79 1.67 38.65
N ASP A 121 -31.52 0.48 38.10
CA ASP A 121 -32.00 -0.04 36.80
C ASP A 121 -31.51 0.70 35.53
N ILE A 122 -30.73 1.77 35.68
CA ILE A 122 -30.05 2.42 34.56
C ILE A 122 -28.81 1.60 34.22
N ILE A 123 -28.79 1.05 33.01
CA ILE A 123 -27.66 0.27 32.49
C ILE A 123 -26.80 1.19 31.65
N VAL A 124 -25.52 1.31 32.00
CA VAL A 124 -24.51 2.08 31.26
C VAL A 124 -23.43 1.12 30.77
N PHE A 125 -23.12 1.22 29.47
CA PHE A 125 -22.04 0.48 28.84
C PHE A 125 -20.83 1.37 28.63
N LYS A 126 -19.64 0.82 28.89
CA LYS A 126 -18.35 1.42 28.57
C LYS A 126 -17.55 0.55 27.59
N PRO A 127 -16.63 1.12 26.80
CA PRO A 127 -15.77 0.32 25.93
C PRO A 127 -14.99 -0.73 26.74
N GLU A 128 -15.05 -1.98 26.31
CA GLU A 128 -14.24 -3.09 26.83
C GLU A 128 -12.96 -3.24 26.01
N SER A 129 -13.10 -3.17 24.68
CA SER A 129 -11.97 -3.39 23.78
C SER A 129 -12.05 -2.57 22.51
N ILE A 130 -10.88 -2.21 22.00
CA ILE A 130 -10.69 -1.60 20.69
C ILE A 130 -9.69 -2.42 19.86
N GLU A 131 -9.98 -2.55 18.57
CA GLU A 131 -9.12 -3.24 17.59
C GLU A 131 -9.13 -2.44 16.28
N VAL A 132 -7.99 -2.36 15.59
CA VAL A 132 -7.93 -1.88 14.20
C VAL A 132 -8.25 -3.07 13.29
N LEU A 133 -9.22 -2.89 12.39
CA LEU A 133 -9.58 -3.90 11.40
C LEU A 133 -8.80 -3.67 10.10
N ASP A 134 -8.49 -4.76 9.40
CA ASP A 134 -7.84 -4.74 8.09
C ASP A 134 -8.65 -3.88 7.09
N TYR A 135 -8.10 -2.73 6.71
CA TYR A 135 -8.74 -1.79 5.81
C TYR A 135 -9.11 -2.42 4.45
N VAL A 136 -8.25 -3.30 3.91
CA VAL A 136 -8.44 -3.92 2.60
C VAL A 136 -9.69 -4.80 2.57
N LEU A 137 -10.01 -5.41 3.70
CA LEU A 137 -11.16 -6.32 3.80
C LEU A 137 -12.46 -5.59 4.15
N MET A 138 -12.40 -4.36 4.66
CA MET A 138 -13.57 -3.65 5.15
C MET A 138 -14.32 -2.88 4.07
N ALA A 139 -15.65 -3.03 4.04
CA ALA A 139 -16.54 -2.28 3.16
C ALA A 139 -17.80 -1.79 3.89
N LYS A 140 -18.44 -0.78 3.33
CA LYS A 140 -19.63 -0.11 3.87
C LYS A 140 -20.84 -0.37 2.97
N SER A 141 -22.01 -0.65 3.55
CA SER A 141 -23.28 -0.65 2.80
C SER A 141 -23.87 0.73 2.62
N LYS A 142 -24.79 0.83 1.66
CA LYS A 142 -25.64 2.00 1.50
C LYS A 142 -26.32 2.36 2.82
N GLU A 143 -26.40 3.65 3.06
CA GLU A 143 -27.25 4.23 4.09
C GLU A 143 -28.70 4.01 3.67
N ASP A 144 -29.56 3.67 4.62
CA ASP A 144 -30.99 3.53 4.32
C ASP A 144 -31.69 4.90 4.30
N ASN A 145 -32.96 4.90 3.90
CA ASN A 145 -33.74 6.13 3.80
C ASN A 145 -34.16 6.67 5.18
N ASP A 146 -33.87 5.96 6.27
CA ASP A 146 -34.22 6.28 7.66
C ASP A 146 -32.99 6.83 8.44
N ASP A 147 -32.02 7.39 7.72
CA ASP A 147 -30.75 7.94 8.23
C ASP A 147 -29.87 6.92 8.99
N PHE A 148 -30.07 5.61 8.79
CA PHE A 148 -29.14 4.61 9.32
C PHE A 148 -27.84 4.62 8.49
N PRO A 149 -26.67 4.79 9.13
CA PRO A 149 -25.39 5.00 8.43
C PRO A 149 -24.82 3.75 7.72
N GLY A 150 -25.63 2.70 7.54
CA GLY A 150 -25.22 1.44 6.92
C GLY A 150 -24.43 0.52 7.85
N LYS A 151 -24.26 -0.73 7.43
CA LYS A 151 -23.45 -1.75 8.12
C LYS A 151 -22.06 -1.82 7.51
N TYR A 152 -21.12 -2.33 8.31
CA TYR A 152 -19.76 -2.61 7.85
C TYR A 152 -19.59 -4.11 7.64
N TYR A 153 -18.99 -4.51 6.52
CA TYR A 153 -18.79 -5.91 6.13
C TYR A 153 -17.30 -6.20 5.98
N VAL A 154 -16.90 -7.41 6.40
CA VAL A 154 -15.62 -8.01 6.07
C VAL A 154 -15.80 -8.81 4.79
N ILE A 155 -15.08 -8.40 3.75
CA ILE A 155 -15.05 -9.04 2.44
C ILE A 155 -13.87 -10.00 2.39
N LYS A 156 -14.05 -11.16 1.76
CA LYS A 156 -12.97 -12.15 1.57
C LYS A 156 -12.36 -12.00 0.18
N PRO A 157 -11.03 -11.90 0.05
CA PRO A 157 -10.36 -11.86 -1.24
C PRO A 157 -10.48 -13.22 -1.91
N GLU A 158 -11.09 -13.25 -3.09
CA GLU A 158 -11.05 -14.36 -4.04
C GLU A 158 -10.25 -13.93 -5.28
N ASP A 159 -9.80 -14.89 -6.09
CA ASP A 159 -8.71 -14.71 -7.08
C ASP A 159 -8.84 -13.49 -8.01
N ASN A 160 -10.06 -13.03 -8.33
CA ASN A 160 -10.29 -11.90 -9.26
C ASN A 160 -11.32 -10.86 -8.80
N CYS A 161 -11.91 -10.98 -7.60
CA CYS A 161 -12.85 -10.00 -7.07
C CYS A 161 -13.02 -10.12 -5.55
N LEU A 162 -13.46 -9.03 -4.92
CA LEU A 162 -13.81 -8.99 -3.50
C LEU A 162 -15.34 -8.95 -3.35
N GLY A 163 -15.94 -10.07 -2.92
CA GLY A 163 -17.39 -10.20 -2.73
C GLY A 163 -17.78 -10.55 -1.29
N ALA A 164 -18.69 -9.78 -0.69
CA ALA A 164 -19.33 -10.16 0.58
C ALA A 164 -20.62 -10.96 0.32
N HIS A 165 -20.80 -11.50 -0.88
CA HIS A 165 -22.04 -12.13 -1.37
C HIS A 165 -22.32 -13.51 -0.75
N ASN A 166 -21.40 -14.08 0.03
CA ASN A 166 -21.62 -15.33 0.74
C ASN A 166 -22.44 -15.11 2.04
N ASP A 167 -23.28 -16.07 2.41
CA ASP A 167 -24.03 -16.12 3.68
C ASP A 167 -23.12 -16.07 4.93
N GLN A 168 -21.84 -16.39 4.77
CA GLN A 168 -20.83 -16.32 5.83
C GLN A 168 -20.17 -14.95 6.02
N ALA A 169 -20.66 -13.88 5.37
CA ALA A 169 -20.07 -12.55 5.49
C ALA A 169 -20.15 -12.02 6.93
N ILE A 170 -18.98 -11.73 7.52
CA ILE A 170 -18.89 -11.12 8.85
C ILE A 170 -19.26 -9.64 8.72
N TRP A 171 -20.17 -9.17 9.55
CA TRP A 171 -20.60 -7.77 9.54
C TRP A 171 -20.68 -7.18 10.95
N TYR A 172 -20.60 -5.86 11.05
CA TYR A 172 -20.60 -5.06 12.28
C TYR A 172 -21.59 -3.90 12.20
N TYR A 173 -22.07 -3.45 13.36
CA TYR A 173 -22.91 -2.26 13.46
C TYR A 173 -22.09 -0.99 13.24
N PRO A 174 -22.70 0.09 12.74
CA PRO A 174 -22.06 1.40 12.79
C PRO A 174 -21.93 1.90 14.23
N TYR A 175 -20.84 2.61 14.49
CA TYR A 175 -20.56 3.19 15.80
C TYR A 175 -21.66 4.14 16.27
N SER A 176 -22.09 3.96 17.52
CA SER A 176 -23.01 4.87 18.21
C SER A 176 -22.69 4.87 19.70
N LYS A 177 -22.65 6.07 20.29
CA LYS A 177 -22.49 6.28 21.73
C LYS A 177 -23.78 6.11 22.53
N ASP A 178 -24.92 6.07 21.86
CA ASP A 178 -26.21 6.02 22.54
C ASP A 178 -26.39 4.65 23.20
N GLN A 179 -26.53 4.67 24.51
CA GLN A 179 -26.75 3.49 25.36
C GLN A 179 -27.99 2.69 24.94
N LYS A 180 -29.04 3.36 24.45
CA LYS A 180 -30.24 2.72 23.93
C LYS A 180 -29.95 1.96 22.65
N VAL A 181 -29.17 2.56 21.74
CA VAL A 181 -28.77 1.94 20.47
C VAL A 181 -27.87 0.73 20.73
N ILE A 182 -26.87 0.87 21.61
CA ILE A 182 -25.98 -0.25 22.00
C ILE A 182 -26.81 -1.41 22.56
N LYS A 183 -27.73 -1.14 23.50
CA LYS A 183 -28.61 -2.16 24.09
C LYS A 183 -29.50 -2.83 23.03
N ALA A 184 -30.06 -2.05 22.10
CA ALA A 184 -30.90 -2.58 21.03
C ALA A 184 -30.11 -3.49 20.07
N GLN A 185 -28.88 -3.10 19.72
CA GLN A 185 -27.98 -3.91 18.88
C GLN A 185 -27.59 -5.23 19.56
N MET A 186 -27.28 -5.20 20.86
CA MET A 186 -26.99 -6.42 21.63
C MET A 186 -28.20 -7.38 21.69
N LYS A 187 -29.41 -6.85 21.90
CA LYS A 187 -30.65 -7.63 21.86
C LYS A 187 -30.91 -8.22 20.48
N HIS A 188 -30.68 -7.44 19.41
CA HIS A 188 -30.83 -7.91 18.04
C HIS A 188 -29.90 -9.10 17.74
N ASP A 189 -28.64 -9.05 18.19
CA ASP A 189 -27.69 -10.17 18.05
C ASP A 189 -28.12 -11.41 18.83
N CYS A 190 -28.73 -11.24 20.01
CA CYS A 190 -29.27 -12.36 20.77
C CYS A 190 -30.50 -12.98 20.09
N LYS A 191 -31.41 -12.14 19.58
CA LYS A 191 -32.60 -12.60 18.85
C LYS A 191 -32.23 -13.37 17.59
N ALA A 192 -31.18 -12.93 16.88
CA ALA A 192 -30.64 -13.65 15.72
C ALA A 192 -30.09 -15.05 16.06
N LYS A 193 -29.86 -15.35 17.35
CA LYS A 193 -29.50 -16.66 17.88
C LYS A 193 -30.64 -17.32 18.68
N GLU A 194 -31.88 -16.94 18.38
CA GLU A 194 -33.10 -17.52 18.97
C GLU A 194 -33.22 -17.33 20.50
N MET A 195 -32.58 -16.29 21.06
CA MET A 195 -32.73 -15.91 22.47
C MET A 195 -33.71 -14.74 22.62
N GLU A 196 -34.93 -14.99 23.09
CA GLU A 196 -35.98 -13.96 23.22
C GLU A 196 -35.76 -13.00 24.41
N ASN A 197 -35.29 -13.52 25.55
CA ASN A 197 -35.09 -12.74 26.78
C ASN A 197 -33.66 -12.90 27.32
N PRO A 198 -32.65 -12.33 26.63
CA PRO A 198 -31.27 -12.48 27.03
C PRO A 198 -30.95 -11.68 28.30
N THR A 199 -30.21 -12.29 29.21
CA THR A 199 -29.57 -11.61 30.35
C THR A 199 -28.47 -10.65 29.86
N ILE A 200 -28.02 -9.72 30.71
CA ILE A 200 -26.92 -8.79 30.38
C ILE A 200 -25.65 -9.55 29.98
N SER A 201 -25.32 -10.63 30.69
CA SER A 201 -24.15 -11.45 30.37
C SER A 201 -24.27 -12.06 28.96
N GLN A 202 -25.43 -12.61 28.61
CA GLN A 202 -25.69 -13.16 27.26
C GLN A 202 -25.64 -12.08 26.19
N MET A 203 -26.15 -10.88 26.48
CA MET A 203 -26.05 -9.72 25.59
C MET A 203 -24.59 -9.36 25.28
N LEU A 204 -23.75 -9.25 26.31
CA LEU A 204 -22.33 -8.92 26.15
C LEU A 204 -21.55 -10.01 25.40
N GLN A 205 -21.81 -11.30 25.69
CA GLN A 205 -21.10 -12.42 25.06
C GLN A 205 -21.43 -12.56 23.57
N ASN A 206 -22.68 -12.34 23.17
CA ASN A 206 -23.13 -12.55 21.80
C ASN A 206 -22.97 -11.31 20.90
N TYR A 207 -22.62 -10.18 21.49
CA TYR A 207 -22.49 -8.93 20.76
C TYR A 207 -21.30 -8.92 19.79
N ARG A 208 -21.58 -8.64 18.52
CA ARG A 208 -20.55 -8.58 17.46
C ARG A 208 -19.62 -7.38 17.59
N GLY A 209 -20.11 -6.29 18.19
CA GLY A 209 -19.42 -5.00 18.30
C GLY A 209 -19.87 -3.97 17.25
N GLN A 210 -19.34 -2.76 17.40
CA GLN A 210 -19.52 -1.64 16.49
C GLN A 210 -18.23 -1.34 15.74
N VAL A 211 -18.35 -0.72 14.58
CA VAL A 211 -17.23 -0.21 13.79
C VAL A 211 -17.40 1.28 13.54
N TYR A 212 -16.36 2.04 13.84
CA TYR A 212 -16.22 3.43 13.41
C TYR A 212 -15.21 3.49 12.27
N TYR A 213 -15.63 4.06 11.15
CA TYR A 213 -14.75 4.32 10.03
C TYR A 213 -14.27 5.77 10.07
N MET A 214 -13.00 5.97 10.39
CA MET A 214 -12.37 7.28 10.31
C MET A 214 -11.92 7.51 8.87
N ASN A 215 -12.64 8.36 8.15
CA ASN A 215 -12.30 8.79 6.80
C ASN A 215 -11.76 10.23 6.83
N LEU A 216 -10.51 10.45 6.39
CA LEU A 216 -9.90 11.78 6.35
C LEU A 216 -10.26 12.58 5.08
N THR A 217 -11.02 11.98 4.16
CA THR A 217 -11.62 12.64 2.99
C THR A 217 -13.13 12.37 2.95
N PRO A 218 -13.90 12.94 3.90
CA PRO A 218 -15.32 12.62 4.10
C PRO A 218 -16.22 13.02 2.92
N LYS A 219 -15.71 13.77 1.94
CA LYS A 219 -16.38 14.05 0.66
C LYS A 219 -16.68 12.76 -0.13
N TYR A 220 -15.86 11.72 0.06
CA TYR A 220 -16.01 10.43 -0.61
C TYR A 220 -16.51 9.38 0.39
N ILE A 221 -17.25 8.38 -0.11
CA ILE A 221 -17.75 7.26 0.72
C ILE A 221 -16.59 6.53 1.40
N TYR A 222 -15.52 6.30 0.64
CA TYR A 222 -14.28 5.72 1.10
C TYR A 222 -13.16 6.75 0.94
N ALA A 223 -12.20 6.73 1.87
CA ALA A 223 -11.07 7.61 1.85
C ALA A 223 -10.32 7.54 0.52
N LEU A 224 -9.80 8.68 0.10
CA LEU A 224 -8.91 8.84 -1.03
C LEU A 224 -7.47 8.86 -0.48
N PRO A 225 -6.68 7.81 -0.74
CA PRO A 225 -5.29 7.74 -0.32
C PRO A 225 -4.44 8.85 -0.95
N LEU A 226 -3.43 9.34 -0.22
CA LEU A 226 -2.52 10.38 -0.74
C LEU A 226 -1.76 9.93 -2.00
N VAL A 227 -1.38 8.64 -2.03
CA VAL A 227 -0.66 8.03 -3.16
C VAL A 227 -1.48 8.00 -4.45
N ASP A 228 -2.81 8.14 -4.39
CA ASP A 228 -3.68 8.10 -5.57
C ASP A 228 -3.26 9.13 -6.63
N SER A 229 -2.85 10.33 -6.18
CA SER A 229 -2.36 11.41 -7.04
C SER A 229 -1.05 11.12 -7.76
N VAL A 230 -0.23 10.22 -7.22
CA VAL A 230 1.13 9.87 -7.69
C VAL A 230 1.24 8.37 -7.99
N TYR A 231 0.10 7.73 -8.27
CA TYR A 231 0.03 6.30 -8.50
C TYR A 231 0.95 5.89 -9.67
N ASN A 232 0.87 6.62 -10.79
CA ASN A 232 1.67 6.35 -11.98
C ASN A 232 3.17 6.63 -11.77
N ASP A 233 3.51 7.57 -10.90
CA ASP A 233 4.90 7.82 -10.52
C ASP A 233 5.46 6.64 -9.72
N CYS A 234 4.66 6.08 -8.80
CA CYS A 234 5.03 4.88 -8.05
C CYS A 234 5.18 3.65 -8.98
N ASP A 235 4.28 3.47 -9.95
CA ASP A 235 4.40 2.37 -10.94
C ASP A 235 5.63 2.58 -11.84
N SER A 236 5.90 3.83 -12.24
CA SER A 236 7.07 4.17 -13.03
C SER A 236 8.37 3.88 -12.27
N GLU A 237 8.47 4.24 -10.98
CA GLU A 237 9.62 3.91 -10.14
C GLU A 237 9.87 2.39 -10.10
N TYR A 238 8.80 1.61 -9.92
CA TYR A 238 8.86 0.16 -9.93
C TYR A 238 9.32 -0.40 -11.28
N ARG A 239 8.76 0.08 -12.39
CA ARG A 239 9.11 -0.35 -13.75
C ARG A 239 10.54 0.01 -14.15
N ILE A 240 11.03 1.18 -13.73
CA ILE A 240 12.43 1.56 -13.93
C ILE A 240 13.35 0.59 -13.18
N GLY A 241 13.01 0.23 -11.93
CA GLY A 241 13.74 -0.79 -11.19
C GLY A 241 13.75 -2.16 -11.89
N LEU A 242 12.60 -2.58 -12.42
CA LEU A 242 12.49 -3.82 -13.20
C LEU A 242 13.31 -3.77 -14.50
N TYR A 243 13.27 -2.64 -15.22
CA TYR A 243 14.07 -2.42 -16.41
C TYR A 243 15.57 -2.53 -16.09
N ASN A 244 16.04 -1.81 -15.07
CA ASN A 244 17.45 -1.82 -14.67
C ASN A 244 17.92 -3.23 -14.30
N ASN A 245 17.13 -3.96 -13.52
CA ASN A 245 17.43 -5.36 -13.17
C ASN A 245 17.45 -6.26 -14.42
N THR A 246 16.49 -6.09 -15.33
CA THR A 246 16.40 -6.91 -16.55
C THR A 246 17.57 -6.62 -17.49
N GLN A 247 17.92 -5.36 -17.71
CA GLN A 247 19.04 -4.97 -18.58
C GLN A 247 20.39 -5.33 -17.95
N SER A 248 20.54 -5.21 -16.63
CA SER A 248 21.75 -5.66 -15.95
C SER A 248 21.96 -7.19 -16.07
N ARG A 249 20.86 -7.97 -16.04
CA ARG A 249 20.92 -9.44 -16.09
C ARG A 249 20.92 -10.04 -17.48
N ASN A 250 20.21 -9.44 -18.42
CA ASN A 250 19.95 -10.01 -19.75
C ASN A 250 20.34 -9.05 -20.89
N GLY A 251 20.71 -7.81 -20.58
CA GLY A 251 21.13 -6.84 -21.57
C GLY A 251 22.53 -7.15 -22.10
N PHE A 252 22.82 -6.62 -23.29
CA PHE A 252 24.15 -6.74 -23.88
C PHE A 252 25.11 -5.79 -23.16
N LEU A 253 26.00 -6.35 -22.34
CA LEU A 253 27.07 -5.61 -21.70
C LEU A 253 28.22 -5.53 -22.68
N GLY A 254 28.76 -4.32 -22.91
CA GLY A 254 29.63 -4.01 -24.04
C GLY A 254 30.72 -5.05 -24.28
N LYS A 255 30.94 -5.39 -25.56
CA LYS A 255 31.77 -6.52 -25.99
C LYS A 255 32.86 -6.13 -26.95
N ILE A 256 33.91 -6.94 -26.95
CA ILE A 256 34.97 -6.93 -27.95
C ILE A 256 34.70 -8.09 -28.92
N VAL A 257 34.40 -7.75 -30.16
CA VAL A 257 34.28 -8.73 -31.26
C VAL A 257 35.60 -8.76 -32.02
N VAL A 258 36.24 -9.92 -32.05
CA VAL A 258 37.48 -10.16 -32.80
C VAL A 258 37.11 -10.96 -34.05
N LYS A 259 37.04 -10.30 -35.20
CA LYS A 259 36.86 -11.00 -36.49
C LYS A 259 38.20 -11.56 -36.93
N LYS A 260 38.38 -12.86 -37.07
CA LYS A 260 39.58 -13.54 -37.57
C LYS A 260 39.28 -14.10 -38.96
N TYR A 261 40.24 -14.17 -39.88
CA TYR A 261 39.98 -14.80 -41.18
C TYR A 261 40.43 -16.27 -41.20
N GLU A 262 39.57 -17.21 -41.62
CA GLU A 262 39.85 -18.66 -41.62
C GLU A 262 39.51 -19.35 -42.95
N THR A 263 40.13 -20.52 -43.17
CA THR A 263 40.22 -21.21 -44.46
C THR A 263 39.24 -22.37 -44.65
N ASP A 264 38.64 -22.93 -43.58
CA ASP A 264 37.74 -24.09 -43.67
C ASP A 264 36.34 -23.81 -43.11
N ARG A 265 35.32 -24.41 -43.75
CA ARG A 265 33.89 -24.07 -43.60
C ARG A 265 33.12 -25.15 -42.84
N GLU A 266 33.08 -25.09 -41.52
CA GLU A 266 32.13 -25.92 -40.74
C GLU A 266 31.62 -25.24 -39.45
N GLU A 267 31.23 -23.96 -39.44
CA GLU A 267 30.79 -23.32 -38.19
C GLU A 267 29.62 -22.34 -38.38
N ASP A 268 28.38 -22.86 -38.34
CA ASP A 268 27.15 -22.03 -38.26
C ASP A 268 26.28 -22.34 -37.02
N VAL A 269 26.53 -23.46 -36.31
CA VAL A 269 25.75 -23.88 -35.12
C VAL A 269 26.36 -23.35 -33.83
N GLU A 270 27.70 -23.32 -33.69
CA GLU A 270 28.37 -22.82 -32.48
C GLU A 270 28.13 -21.33 -32.24
N PHE A 271 28.08 -20.52 -33.29
CA PHE A 271 27.88 -19.08 -33.18
C PHE A 271 26.61 -18.70 -32.40
N LYS A 272 25.50 -19.42 -32.59
CA LYS A 272 24.25 -19.12 -31.88
C LYS A 272 24.33 -19.43 -30.39
N ASP A 273 25.04 -20.48 -30.00
CA ASP A 273 25.17 -20.85 -28.59
C ASP A 273 26.23 -19.99 -27.89
N THR A 274 27.30 -19.62 -28.58
CA THR A 274 28.27 -18.61 -28.15
C THR A 274 27.60 -17.25 -27.93
N VAL A 275 26.72 -16.80 -28.85
CA VAL A 275 25.94 -15.56 -28.68
C VAL A 275 24.99 -15.61 -27.47
N LYS A 276 24.42 -16.79 -27.13
CA LYS A 276 23.59 -16.93 -25.93
C LYS A 276 24.40 -16.87 -24.64
N GLN A 277 25.62 -17.39 -24.63
CA GLN A 277 26.52 -17.32 -23.47
C GLN A 277 26.95 -15.88 -23.17
N PHE A 278 26.79 -14.93 -24.09
CA PHE A 278 27.19 -13.54 -23.88
C PHE A 278 26.16 -12.64 -23.19
N PHE A 279 24.96 -13.16 -22.88
CA PHE A 279 23.98 -12.39 -22.13
C PHE A 279 24.30 -12.40 -20.62
N GLY A 280 24.24 -11.21 -20.01
CA GLY A 280 24.28 -11.02 -18.55
C GLY A 280 25.62 -10.60 -17.94
N ALA A 281 25.52 -10.02 -16.73
CA ALA A 281 26.65 -9.49 -15.94
C ALA A 281 27.78 -10.49 -15.72
N GLU A 282 27.43 -11.74 -15.46
CA GLU A 282 28.34 -12.84 -15.18
C GLU A 282 29.33 -13.10 -16.34
N ASN A 283 28.89 -12.83 -17.59
CA ASN A 283 29.65 -13.15 -18.80
C ASN A 283 30.29 -11.90 -19.41
N SER A 284 30.33 -10.75 -18.70
CA SER A 284 30.71 -9.44 -19.26
C SER A 284 32.14 -9.36 -19.81
N SER A 285 33.06 -10.21 -19.35
CA SER A 285 34.47 -10.23 -19.78
C SER A 285 34.78 -11.07 -21.02
N ASP A 286 33.81 -11.81 -21.56
CA ASP A 286 34.06 -12.68 -22.72
C ASP A 286 34.19 -11.91 -24.04
N ALA A 287 35.10 -12.37 -24.89
CA ALA A 287 35.33 -11.86 -26.24
C ALA A 287 34.71 -12.81 -27.28
N LEU A 288 34.03 -12.23 -28.29
CA LEU A 288 33.46 -13.01 -29.39
C LEU A 288 34.46 -13.07 -30.53
N ILE A 289 34.98 -14.25 -30.85
CA ILE A 289 35.80 -14.46 -32.03
C ILE A 289 34.89 -14.91 -33.18
N VAL A 290 34.95 -14.22 -34.32
CA VAL A 290 34.14 -14.55 -35.51
C VAL A 290 35.07 -14.84 -36.67
N SER A 291 35.00 -16.05 -37.23
CA SER A 291 35.76 -16.42 -38.42
C SER A 291 35.09 -15.88 -39.69
N VAL A 292 35.84 -15.17 -40.54
CA VAL A 292 35.38 -14.58 -41.81
C VAL A 292 36.18 -15.19 -42.96
N PRO A 293 35.56 -15.64 -44.07
CA PRO A 293 36.32 -16.19 -45.19
C PRO A 293 37.19 -15.12 -45.86
N GLU A 294 38.45 -15.46 -46.12
CA GLU A 294 39.46 -14.54 -46.66
C GLU A 294 39.17 -14.19 -48.14
N ALA A 295 39.08 -12.89 -48.46
CA ALA A 295 39.09 -12.39 -49.82
C ALA A 295 40.50 -11.85 -50.12
N GLY A 296 41.29 -12.64 -50.85
CA GLY A 296 42.75 -12.54 -50.96
C GLY A 296 43.33 -11.13 -51.10
N ASN A 297 43.87 -10.60 -50.00
CA ASN A 297 44.77 -9.45 -50.00
C ASN A 297 45.80 -9.59 -48.87
N GLU A 298 47.07 -9.49 -49.24
CA GLU A 298 48.29 -9.79 -48.44
C GLU A 298 48.67 -8.70 -47.43
N ASP A 299 47.75 -8.26 -46.57
CA ASP A 299 48.04 -7.29 -45.51
C ASP A 299 47.82 -7.92 -44.13
N LEU A 300 48.89 -8.44 -43.52
CA LEU A 300 48.88 -9.11 -42.20
C LEU A 300 48.33 -8.20 -41.08
N THR A 301 48.36 -6.88 -41.25
CA THR A 301 47.75 -5.91 -40.33
C THR A 301 46.21 -5.93 -40.37
N LYS A 302 45.59 -6.61 -41.34
CA LYS A 302 44.13 -6.83 -41.46
C LYS A 302 43.68 -8.22 -41.01
N SER A 303 44.58 -9.06 -40.46
CA SER A 303 44.30 -10.46 -40.09
C SER A 303 43.22 -10.63 -39.02
N PHE A 304 42.94 -9.59 -38.24
CA PHE A 304 41.76 -9.53 -37.40
C PHE A 304 41.24 -8.11 -37.19
N VAL A 305 39.92 -7.94 -37.07
CA VAL A 305 39.25 -6.65 -36.77
C VAL A 305 38.66 -6.71 -35.37
N ILE A 306 38.97 -5.72 -34.54
CA ILE A 306 38.40 -5.58 -33.20
C ILE A 306 37.28 -4.53 -33.25
N ASP A 307 36.02 -4.98 -33.21
CA ASP A 307 34.86 -4.10 -33.09
C ASP A 307 34.35 -4.09 -31.65
N GLN A 308 34.26 -2.91 -31.04
CA GLN A 308 33.66 -2.76 -29.72
C GLN A 308 32.17 -2.44 -29.84
N ILE A 309 31.32 -3.34 -29.36
CA ILE A 309 29.88 -3.09 -29.23
C ILE A 309 29.65 -2.36 -27.90
N LYS A 310 29.04 -1.18 -27.97
CA LYS A 310 28.71 -0.41 -26.77
C LYS A 310 27.67 -1.17 -25.91
N PRO A 311 27.75 -1.07 -24.57
CA PRO A 311 26.70 -1.60 -23.70
C PRO A 311 25.34 -1.01 -24.08
N GLN A 312 24.30 -1.84 -24.10
CA GLN A 312 22.93 -1.38 -24.30
C GLN A 312 22.36 -0.73 -23.03
N PHE A 313 22.88 -1.13 -21.86
CA PHE A 313 22.48 -0.59 -20.58
C PHE A 313 23.21 0.73 -20.30
N ASP A 314 22.43 1.80 -20.13
CA ASP A 314 22.88 3.12 -19.66
C ASP A 314 22.27 3.36 -18.28
N ASP A 315 23.13 3.46 -17.26
CA ASP A 315 22.73 3.68 -15.87
C ASP A 315 22.13 5.07 -15.63
N LYS A 316 22.38 6.02 -16.53
CA LYS A 316 21.88 7.40 -16.47
C LYS A 316 20.55 7.62 -17.16
N LEU A 317 20.04 6.62 -17.89
CA LEU A 317 18.85 6.75 -18.74
C LEU A 317 17.62 7.31 -18.00
N PHE A 318 17.49 7.00 -16.70
CA PHE A 318 16.37 7.43 -15.86
C PHE A 318 16.79 8.30 -14.68
N GLU A 319 18.00 8.85 -14.65
CA GLU A 319 18.49 9.61 -13.49
C GLU A 319 17.58 10.80 -13.17
N ILE A 320 17.30 11.63 -14.18
CA ILE A 320 16.44 12.83 -14.04
C ILE A 320 14.99 12.43 -13.75
N THR A 321 14.47 11.42 -14.45
CA THR A 321 13.11 10.91 -14.24
C THR A 321 12.91 10.39 -12.82
N ASN A 322 13.87 9.64 -12.28
CA ASN A 322 13.84 9.17 -10.89
C ASN A 322 13.92 10.31 -9.88
N VAL A 323 14.56 11.44 -10.18
CA VAL A 323 14.52 12.61 -9.30
C VAL A 323 13.10 13.18 -9.24
N SER A 324 12.51 13.48 -10.40
CA SER A 324 11.16 14.06 -10.47
C SER A 324 10.09 13.14 -9.87
N ILE A 325 10.13 11.84 -10.17
CA ILE A 325 9.21 10.84 -9.60
C ILE A 325 9.29 10.85 -8.06
N ARG A 326 10.51 10.89 -7.50
CA ARG A 326 10.70 10.91 -6.05
C ARG A 326 10.14 12.18 -5.42
N GLU A 327 10.39 13.34 -6.01
CA GLU A 327 9.88 14.62 -5.53
C GLU A 327 8.34 14.65 -5.53
N ASN A 328 7.70 14.16 -6.60
CA ASN A 328 6.24 14.06 -6.67
C ASN A 328 5.70 13.15 -5.56
N ILE A 329 6.27 11.95 -5.40
CA ILE A 329 5.86 11.01 -4.36
C ILE A 329 6.01 11.64 -2.97
N MET A 330 7.16 12.25 -2.68
CA MET A 330 7.40 12.92 -1.40
C MET A 330 6.43 14.08 -1.16
N GLY A 331 6.10 14.84 -2.19
CA GLY A 331 5.10 15.92 -2.14
C GLY A 331 3.72 15.40 -1.72
N ALA A 332 3.30 14.25 -2.25
CA ALA A 332 2.01 13.65 -1.92
C ALA A 332 1.87 13.21 -0.46
N PHE A 333 2.95 12.73 0.17
CA PHE A 333 2.95 12.29 1.58
C PHE A 333 3.23 13.43 2.58
N ASN A 334 2.48 14.52 2.45
CA ASN A 334 2.59 15.73 3.28
C ASN A 334 3.96 16.43 3.18
N ASN A 335 4.52 16.49 1.98
CA ASN A 335 5.81 17.16 1.68
C ASN A 335 6.96 16.63 2.54
N VAL A 336 7.23 15.32 2.47
CA VAL A 336 8.34 14.69 3.20
C VAL A 336 9.67 15.38 2.82
N PRO A 337 10.46 15.91 3.79
CA PRO A 337 11.80 16.39 3.50
C PRO A 337 12.74 15.24 3.07
N GLU A 338 13.46 15.39 1.95
CA GLU A 338 14.36 14.35 1.40
C GLU A 338 15.34 13.77 2.43
N PRO A 339 16.01 14.60 3.27
CA PRO A 339 16.99 14.11 4.23
C PRO A 339 16.41 13.16 5.30
N LEU A 340 15.09 13.14 5.52
CA LEU A 340 14.46 12.22 6.48
C LEU A 340 14.30 10.80 5.94
N ILE A 341 14.28 10.61 4.62
CA ILE A 341 14.09 9.30 3.97
C ILE A 341 15.32 8.84 3.17
N LYS A 342 16.24 9.77 2.88
CA LYS A 342 17.46 9.51 2.12
C LYS A 342 18.64 10.22 2.77
N ALA A 343 19.63 9.42 3.14
CA ALA A 343 20.98 9.87 3.35
C ALA A 343 21.52 10.46 2.04
N GLY A 344 21.51 11.77 1.85
CA GLY A 344 22.17 12.37 0.69
C GLY A 344 23.66 12.00 0.65
N ASN A 345 24.27 12.03 -0.53
CA ASN A 345 25.72 11.87 -0.71
C ASN A 345 26.44 13.05 -0.04
N GLY A 346 26.68 12.98 1.28
CA GLY A 346 27.27 14.02 2.12
C GLY A 346 26.31 14.84 2.98
N ALA A 347 24.99 14.73 2.78
CA ALA A 347 24.01 15.61 3.45
C ALA A 347 23.76 15.27 4.93
N LEU A 348 23.86 14.01 5.34
CA LEU A 348 23.70 13.61 6.76
C LEU A 348 24.76 14.25 7.68
N PHE A 349 25.90 14.67 7.12
CA PHE A 349 26.96 15.36 7.85
C PHE A 349 27.12 16.85 7.46
N GLY A 350 26.43 17.30 6.40
CA GLY A 350 26.43 18.70 5.94
C GLY A 350 25.20 19.51 6.37
N THR A 351 24.10 18.84 6.73
CA THR A 351 22.91 19.48 7.30
C THR A 351 23.25 19.81 8.75
N ASN A 352 23.32 21.09 9.10
CA ASN A 352 23.48 21.52 10.49
C ASN A 352 22.47 20.74 11.37
N ALA A 353 22.89 20.24 12.53
CA ALA A 353 22.03 19.49 13.44
C ALA A 353 20.72 20.24 13.74
N GLU A 354 20.77 21.58 13.71
CA GLU A 354 19.60 22.44 13.82
C GLU A 354 18.65 22.31 12.63
N THR A 355 19.15 22.34 11.39
CA THR A 355 18.33 22.15 10.19
C THR A 355 17.65 20.77 10.17
N TYR A 356 18.31 19.72 10.67
CA TYR A 356 17.68 18.40 10.78
C TYR A 356 16.56 18.38 11.82
N LYS A 357 16.71 19.09 12.95
CA LYS A 357 15.62 19.26 13.93
C LYS A 357 14.46 20.05 13.34
N GLU A 358 14.73 21.13 12.62
CA GLU A 358 13.70 21.92 11.95
C GLU A 358 12.96 21.11 10.88
N MET A 359 13.63 20.26 10.11
CA MET A 359 12.97 19.32 9.19
C MET A 359 12.04 18.34 9.93
N LYS A 360 12.46 17.84 11.10
CA LYS A 360 11.59 17.01 11.93
C LYS A 360 10.39 17.80 12.45
N ARG A 361 10.55 19.04 12.87
CA ARG A 361 9.46 19.91 13.36
C ARG A 361 8.46 20.23 12.25
N PHE A 362 8.96 20.68 11.10
CA PHE A 362 8.16 20.92 9.91
C PHE A 362 7.31 19.68 9.57
N TYR A 363 7.93 18.50 9.46
CA TYR A 363 7.16 17.31 9.11
C TYR A 363 6.22 16.85 10.25
N TRP A 364 6.52 17.18 11.50
CA TRP A 364 5.59 16.99 12.62
C TRP A 364 4.34 17.85 12.46
N GLU A 365 4.48 19.14 12.17
CA GLU A 365 3.38 20.08 11.91
C GLU A 365 2.54 19.64 10.71
N GLN A 366 3.19 19.21 9.61
CA GLN A 366 2.51 18.78 8.39
C GLN A 366 1.59 17.55 8.58
N ASN A 367 1.74 16.79 9.68
CA ASN A 367 0.91 15.63 10.02
C ASN A 367 -0.01 15.88 11.22
N GLU A 368 -0.19 17.14 11.63
CA GLU A 368 -1.01 17.51 12.78
C GLU A 368 -2.49 17.17 12.59
N MET A 369 -3.02 17.33 11.37
CA MET A 369 -4.44 17.05 11.08
C MET A 369 -4.75 15.57 11.31
N GLU A 370 -3.94 14.67 10.74
CA GLU A 370 -4.07 13.23 10.86
C GLU A 370 -3.94 12.78 12.32
N ARG A 371 -2.92 13.28 13.03
CA ARG A 371 -2.71 13.00 14.46
C ARG A 371 -3.88 13.46 15.32
N SER A 372 -4.25 14.72 15.17
CA SER A 372 -5.31 15.31 15.98
C SER A 372 -6.62 14.58 15.76
N LYS A 373 -6.90 14.16 14.51
CA LYS A 373 -8.11 13.39 14.22
C LYS A 373 -8.08 11.99 14.83
N LEU A 374 -6.94 11.30 14.78
CA LEU A 374 -6.74 10.01 15.45
C LEU A 374 -6.93 10.13 16.97
N GLU A 375 -6.26 11.09 17.60
CA GLU A 375 -6.35 11.35 19.03
C GLU A 375 -7.78 11.70 19.46
N GLN A 376 -8.44 12.62 18.76
CA GLN A 376 -9.83 12.99 19.02
C GLN A 376 -10.76 11.79 18.86
N THR A 377 -10.53 10.92 17.88
CA THR A 377 -11.33 9.72 17.66
C THR A 377 -11.18 8.71 18.81
N LEU A 378 -9.96 8.48 19.29
CA LEU A 378 -9.71 7.60 20.44
C LEU A 378 -10.29 8.18 21.74
N ARG A 379 -10.15 9.49 21.96
CA ARG A 379 -10.82 10.20 23.07
C ARG A 379 -12.33 10.14 22.97
N MET A 380 -12.87 10.28 21.76
CA MET A 380 -14.30 10.16 21.49
C MET A 380 -14.80 8.78 21.93
N PHE A 381 -14.04 7.71 21.72
CA PHE A 381 -14.41 6.38 22.19
C PHE A 381 -14.41 6.24 23.72
N GLY A 382 -13.72 7.11 24.44
CA GLY A 382 -13.60 7.08 25.90
C GLY A 382 -12.21 6.69 26.41
N PHE A 383 -11.21 6.57 25.53
CA PHE A 383 -9.84 6.30 25.91
C PHE A 383 -9.09 7.59 26.26
N LYS A 384 -8.32 7.56 27.35
CA LYS A 384 -7.44 8.68 27.73
C LYS A 384 -6.16 8.62 26.89
N VAL A 385 -6.18 9.32 25.76
CA VAL A 385 -5.06 9.34 24.80
C VAL A 385 -4.54 10.76 24.63
N ASN A 386 -3.23 10.92 24.66
CA ASN A 386 -2.49 12.11 24.27
C ASN A 386 -1.22 11.68 23.55
N ILE A 387 -1.13 11.90 22.24
CA ILE A 387 -0.01 11.44 21.42
C ILE A 387 1.19 12.35 21.67
N LEU A 388 2.25 11.76 22.23
CA LEU A 388 3.47 12.48 22.55
C LEU A 388 4.27 12.82 21.29
N PRO A 389 4.92 14.01 21.26
CA PRO A 389 5.81 14.38 20.17
C PRO A 389 6.96 13.39 20.03
N ILE A 390 7.43 13.20 18.80
CA ILE A 390 8.67 12.46 18.54
C ILE A 390 9.87 13.16 19.21
N LYS A 391 10.93 12.40 19.51
CA LYS A 391 12.12 13.00 20.13
C LYS A 391 12.77 14.06 19.22
N GLY A 392 13.02 15.24 19.77
CA GLY A 392 13.64 16.38 19.09
C GLY A 392 12.67 17.40 18.50
N VAL A 393 11.36 17.23 18.66
CA VAL A 393 10.35 18.25 18.30
C VAL A 393 9.62 18.83 19.52
N GLU A 394 10.10 18.56 20.74
CA GLU A 394 9.37 18.90 21.98
C GLU A 394 9.26 20.41 22.25
N ASN A 395 10.20 21.22 21.77
CA ASN A 395 10.28 22.66 22.10
C ASN A 395 9.65 23.58 21.03
N GLY A 396 8.68 23.08 20.25
CA GLY A 396 8.00 23.84 19.19
C GLY A 396 6.49 24.02 19.36
N VAL A 397 5.94 23.64 20.53
CA VAL A 397 4.51 23.80 20.86
C VAL A 397 4.29 25.05 21.70
#